data_AF-A0A7W9E6R0-F1
#
_entry.id   AF-A0A7W9E6R0-F1
#
_cell.length_a   1.000
_cell.length_b   1.000
_cell.length_c   1.000
_cell.angle_alpha   90.00
_cell.angle_beta   90.00
_cell.angle_gamma   90.00
#
_symmetry.space_group_name_H-M   'P 1'
#
loop_
_entity.id
_entity.type
_entity.pdbx_description
1 polymer ?
#
loop_
_entity_poly.entity_id
_entity_poly.type
_entity_poly.pdbx_seq_one_letter_code
_entity_poly.pdbx_strand_id
1 'polypeptide(L)'
;MSSLDWAAVALFILCWLGYEPVLRVLSRRFGTLNQDMELVRQVWMSVMTRREIRLVDSQLMGHSINSASFFASTNLLLIAAVAGILFGGEAALRGFAAVGAEAVPLPLLEAKLALILACLVRGLLDFIWSIRQLNYTLAVIGSVPEQDEALDRAALGRAAGDLINPALASFSQGVRAYYFALAAAAWLMGPLWLGAGVIAAFALLIWRQEGSPAARAIRKVRAVLESESGKGPPAP
;
A
#
# COMPACT_ATOMS: atom_id res chain seq x y z
N MET A 1 2.94 -32.65 8.37
CA MET A 1 2.75 -31.69 7.26
C MET A 1 3.16 -32.37 5.98
N SER A 2 2.35 -32.29 4.93
CA SER A 2 2.66 -32.87 3.62
C SER A 2 3.74 -32.05 2.93
N SER A 3 4.47 -32.64 1.97
CA SER A 3 5.39 -31.89 1.09
C SER A 3 4.70 -30.72 0.39
N LEU A 4 3.39 -30.86 0.14
CA LEU A 4 2.56 -29.84 -0.49
C LEU A 4 2.28 -28.63 0.42
N ASP A 5 2.19 -28.81 1.74
CA ASP A 5 2.07 -27.69 2.70
C ASP A 5 3.33 -26.81 2.67
N TRP A 6 4.51 -27.45 2.69
CA TRP A 6 5.79 -26.75 2.63
C TRP A 6 5.96 -26.00 1.31
N ALA A 7 5.58 -26.61 0.19
CA ALA A 7 5.61 -25.94 -1.11
C ALA A 7 4.68 -24.72 -1.15
N ALA A 8 3.46 -24.82 -0.62
CA ALA A 8 2.50 -23.72 -0.58
C ALA A 8 2.98 -22.55 0.31
N VAL A 9 3.54 -22.86 1.48
CA VAL A 9 4.12 -21.84 2.38
C VAL A 9 5.35 -21.19 1.76
N ALA A 10 6.24 -21.96 1.15
CA ALA A 10 7.41 -21.43 0.46
C ALA A 10 6.99 -20.50 -0.70
N LEU A 11 6.03 -20.93 -1.52
CA LEU A 11 5.45 -20.10 -2.58
C LEU A 11 4.84 -18.82 -1.99
N PHE A 12 4.10 -18.92 -0.87
CA PHE A 12 3.52 -17.76 -0.22
C PHE A 12 4.59 -16.75 0.20
N ILE A 13 5.63 -17.20 0.90
CA ILE A 13 6.73 -16.35 1.37
C ILE A 13 7.46 -15.71 0.18
N LEU A 14 7.75 -16.48 -0.86
CA LEU A 14 8.39 -15.99 -2.09
C LEU A 14 7.54 -14.91 -2.77
N CYS A 15 6.24 -15.12 -2.92
CA CYS A 15 5.35 -14.13 -3.51
C CYS A 15 5.18 -12.90 -2.61
N TRP A 16 5.06 -13.08 -1.30
CA TRP A 16 4.85 -11.99 -0.34
C TRP A 16 6.07 -11.07 -0.24
N LEU A 17 7.26 -11.63 -0.04
CA LEU A 17 8.50 -10.87 0.05
C LEU A 17 9.04 -10.45 -1.33
N GLY A 18 8.83 -11.29 -2.35
CA GLY A 18 9.33 -11.07 -3.70
C GLY A 18 8.49 -10.11 -4.54
N TYR A 19 7.25 -9.80 -4.15
CA TYR A 19 6.39 -8.90 -4.93
C TYR A 19 7.04 -7.53 -5.18
N GLU A 20 7.63 -6.91 -4.16
CA GLU A 20 8.19 -5.57 -4.30
C GLU A 20 9.47 -5.53 -5.17
N PRO A 21 10.45 -6.43 -4.99
CA PRO A 21 11.55 -6.59 -5.93
C PRO A 21 11.09 -6.84 -7.37
N VAL A 22 10.11 -7.73 -7.57
CA VAL A 22 9.57 -8.03 -8.91
C VAL A 22 8.92 -6.80 -9.53
N LEU A 23 8.09 -6.09 -8.77
CA LEU A 23 7.44 -4.87 -9.24
C LEU A 23 8.45 -3.79 -9.63
N ARG A 24 9.56 -3.66 -8.89
CA ARG A 24 10.64 -2.71 -9.19
C ARG A 24 11.40 -3.07 -10.48
N VAL A 25 11.55 -4.36 -10.77
CA VAL A 25 12.14 -4.81 -12.04
C VAL A 25 11.16 -4.57 -13.20
N LEU A 26 9.88 -4.87 -13.00
CA LEU A 26 8.82 -4.64 -13.99
C LEU A 26 8.66 -3.15 -14.32
N SER A 27 8.70 -2.28 -13.30
CA SER A 27 8.57 -0.83 -13.48
C SER A 27 9.67 -0.25 -14.37
N ARG A 28 10.90 -0.76 -14.29
CA ARG A 28 12.00 -0.35 -15.18
C ARG A 28 11.76 -0.70 -16.64
N ARG A 29 10.98 -1.74 -16.93
CA ARG A 29 10.77 -2.25 -18.30
C ARG A 29 9.47 -1.75 -18.94
N PHE A 30 8.39 -1.68 -18.17
CA PHE A 30 7.05 -1.39 -18.69
C PHE A 30 6.37 -0.17 -18.05
N GLY A 31 6.98 0.41 -17.01
CA GLY A 31 6.36 1.45 -16.18
C GLY A 31 5.21 0.91 -15.34
N THR A 32 5.08 1.37 -14.09
CA THR A 32 3.96 0.99 -13.21
C THR A 32 3.11 2.20 -12.87
N LEU A 33 1.82 1.97 -12.58
CA LEU A 33 0.90 3.02 -12.13
C LEU A 33 1.48 3.83 -10.97
N ASN A 34 2.12 3.17 -9.99
CA ASN A 34 2.75 3.89 -8.88
C ASN A 34 3.88 4.83 -9.34
N GLN A 35 4.72 4.38 -10.28
CA GLN A 35 5.77 5.23 -10.84
C GLN A 35 5.21 6.38 -11.66
N ASP A 36 4.15 6.14 -12.44
CA ASP A 36 3.52 7.21 -13.22
C ASP A 36 2.86 8.26 -12.29
N MET A 37 2.34 7.83 -11.15
CA MET A 37 1.81 8.72 -10.12
C MET A 37 2.88 9.56 -9.41
N GLU A 38 4.15 9.14 -9.40
CA GLU A 38 5.24 9.92 -8.79
C GLU A 38 5.36 11.29 -9.45
N LEU A 39 5.36 11.33 -10.79
CA LEU A 39 5.43 12.58 -11.54
C LEU A 39 4.17 13.45 -11.32
N VAL A 40 2.98 12.85 -11.34
CA VAL A 40 1.72 13.58 -11.12
C VAL A 40 1.73 14.28 -9.75
N ARG A 41 2.20 13.59 -8.70
CA ARG A 41 2.31 14.17 -7.35
C ARG A 41 3.44 15.18 -7.25
N GLN A 42 4.56 14.97 -7.95
CA GLN A 42 5.64 15.95 -8.02
C GLN A 42 5.15 17.27 -8.62
N VAL A 43 4.37 17.19 -9.70
CA VAL A 43 3.74 18.36 -10.34
C VAL A 43 2.72 18.99 -9.41
N TRP A 44 1.87 18.20 -8.74
CA TRP A 44 0.93 18.71 -7.76
C TRP A 44 1.63 19.53 -6.67
N MET A 45 2.67 18.97 -6.04
CA MET A 45 3.43 19.68 -5.00
C MET A 45 4.14 20.92 -5.55
N SER A 46 4.68 20.86 -6.76
CA SER A 46 5.29 22.02 -7.42
C SER A 46 4.29 23.16 -7.65
N VAL A 47 3.08 22.84 -8.13
CA VAL A 47 2.01 23.83 -8.34
C VAL A 47 1.49 24.36 -7.01
N MET A 48 1.34 23.51 -5.98
CA MET A 48 0.89 23.90 -4.63
C MET A 48 1.75 25.02 -4.05
N THR A 49 3.08 24.99 -4.24
CA THR A 49 3.97 26.05 -3.74
C THR A 49 3.72 27.43 -4.34
N ARG A 50 3.07 27.51 -5.50
CA ARG A 50 2.78 28.76 -6.21
C ARG A 50 1.36 29.27 -5.99
N ARG A 51 0.50 28.48 -5.35
CA ARG A 51 -0.87 28.91 -5.03
C ARG A 51 -0.86 29.87 -3.85
N GLU A 52 -1.63 30.94 -3.99
CA GLU A 52 -1.93 31.88 -2.89
C GLU A 52 -2.78 31.19 -1.84
N ILE A 53 -3.91 30.60 -2.24
CA ILE A 53 -4.80 29.86 -1.35
C ILE A 53 -4.57 28.36 -1.50
N ARG A 54 -4.13 27.71 -0.42
CA ARG A 54 -3.81 26.25 -0.37
C ARG A 54 -4.86 25.42 0.37
N LEU A 55 -6.06 25.96 0.56
CA LEU A 55 -7.16 25.26 1.23
C LEU A 55 -7.50 23.93 0.54
N VAL A 56 -7.54 23.92 -0.79
CA VAL A 56 -7.82 22.71 -1.59
C VAL A 56 -6.77 21.64 -1.37
N ASP A 57 -5.49 22.02 -1.33
CA ASP A 57 -4.38 21.08 -1.12
C ASP A 57 -4.45 20.44 0.27
N SER A 58 -4.72 21.26 1.30
CA SER A 58 -4.92 20.79 2.67
C SER A 58 -6.14 19.86 2.81
N GLN A 59 -7.24 20.14 2.11
CA GLN A 59 -8.42 19.27 2.09
C GLN A 59 -8.14 17.92 1.43
N LEU A 60 -7.48 17.89 0.27
CA LEU A 60 -7.09 16.65 -0.41
C LEU A 60 -6.15 15.79 0.45
N MET A 61 -5.21 16.43 1.16
CA MET A 61 -4.36 15.76 2.15
C MET A 61 -5.17 15.20 3.31
N GLY A 62 -6.13 15.98 3.84
CA GLY A 62 -7.05 15.52 4.89
C GLY A 62 -7.83 14.27 4.49
N HIS A 63 -8.37 14.22 3.26
CA HIS A 63 -9.04 13.02 2.74
C HIS A 63 -8.12 11.81 2.64
N SER A 64 -6.86 12.03 2.25
CA SER A 64 -5.85 10.97 2.14
C SER A 64 -5.47 10.41 3.52
N ILE A 65 -5.24 11.29 4.51
CA ILE A 65 -4.96 10.91 5.89
C ILE A 65 -6.14 10.17 6.51
N ASN A 66 -7.38 10.66 6.30
CA ASN A 66 -8.57 10.01 6.82
C ASN A 66 -8.78 8.61 6.22
N SER A 67 -8.53 8.43 4.91
CA SER A 67 -8.55 7.09 4.30
C SER A 67 -7.50 6.17 4.91
N ALA A 68 -6.25 6.64 5.09
CA ALA A 68 -5.19 5.86 5.73
C ALA A 68 -5.55 5.47 7.17
N SER A 69 -6.11 6.40 7.95
CA SER A 69 -6.57 6.15 9.33
C SER A 69 -7.73 5.16 9.39
N PHE A 70 -8.69 5.25 8.45
CA PHE A 70 -9.78 4.28 8.36
C PHE A 70 -9.25 2.87 8.11
N PHE A 71 -8.38 2.70 7.11
CA PHE A 71 -7.75 1.41 6.84
C PHE A 71 -6.89 0.91 8.02
N ALA A 72 -6.16 1.77 8.72
CA ALA A 72 -5.40 1.39 9.91
C ALA A 72 -6.31 0.88 11.03
N SER A 73 -7.45 1.54 11.24
CA SER A 73 -8.43 1.20 12.27
C SER A 73 -9.10 -0.14 11.97
N THR A 74 -9.55 -0.35 10.72
CA THR A 74 -10.07 -1.65 10.28
C THR A 74 -9.02 -2.75 10.43
N ASN A 75 -7.75 -2.46 10.13
CA ASN A 75 -6.68 -3.44 10.28
C ASN A 75 -6.49 -3.86 11.75
N LEU A 76 -6.57 -2.90 12.67
CA LEU A 76 -6.48 -3.16 14.10
C LEU A 76 -7.63 -4.06 14.60
N LEU A 77 -8.84 -3.87 14.07
CA LEU A 77 -9.98 -4.75 14.37
C LEU A 77 -9.73 -6.19 13.89
N LEU A 78 -9.20 -6.37 12.68
CA LEU A 78 -8.85 -7.70 12.18
C LEU A 78 -7.73 -8.35 13.01
N ILE A 79 -6.71 -7.57 13.37
CA ILE A 79 -5.63 -8.01 14.27
C ILE A 79 -6.23 -8.48 15.60
N ALA A 80 -7.12 -7.69 16.22
CA ALA A 80 -7.75 -8.05 17.48
C ALA A 80 -8.60 -9.33 17.35
N ALA A 81 -9.34 -9.51 16.26
CA ALA A 81 -10.15 -10.70 16.02
C ALA A 81 -9.26 -11.96 15.88
N VAL A 82 -8.21 -11.92 15.06
CA VAL A 82 -7.31 -13.05 14.84
C VAL A 82 -6.47 -13.34 16.10
N ALA A 83 -5.93 -12.29 16.74
CA ALA A 83 -5.14 -12.41 17.96
C ALA A 83 -5.99 -12.94 19.13
N GLY A 84 -7.26 -12.53 19.23
CA GLY A 84 -8.17 -13.03 20.26
C GLY A 84 -8.39 -14.54 20.18
N ILE A 85 -8.44 -15.10 18.96
CA ILE A 85 -8.53 -16.55 18.76
C ILE A 85 -7.17 -17.20 19.05
N LEU A 86 -6.09 -16.65 18.50
CA LEU A 86 -4.73 -17.22 18.61
C LEU A 86 -4.24 -17.27 20.07
N PHE A 87 -4.50 -16.23 20.85
CA PHE A 87 -4.06 -16.12 22.25
C PHE A 87 -5.16 -16.43 23.27
N GLY A 88 -6.37 -16.79 22.82
CA GLY A 88 -7.52 -17.13 23.66
C GLY A 88 -7.47 -18.53 24.30
N GLY A 89 -6.37 -19.27 24.09
CA GLY A 89 -6.17 -20.64 24.59
C GLY A 89 -6.92 -21.71 23.81
N GLU A 90 -6.81 -22.96 24.26
CA GLU A 90 -7.33 -24.12 23.53
C GLU A 90 -8.84 -24.07 23.29
N ALA A 91 -9.63 -23.51 24.22
CA ALA A 91 -11.08 -23.44 24.08
C ALA A 91 -11.50 -22.56 22.89
N ALA A 92 -10.84 -21.41 22.70
CA ALA A 92 -11.10 -20.52 21.57
C ALA A 92 -10.69 -21.17 20.23
N LEU A 93 -9.52 -21.82 20.20
CA LEU A 93 -9.03 -22.53 19.01
C LEU A 93 -9.93 -23.70 18.62
N ARG A 94 -10.36 -24.52 19.58
CA ARG A 94 -11.26 -25.65 19.33
C ARG A 94 -12.65 -25.17 18.91
N GLY A 95 -13.16 -24.10 19.51
CA GLY A 95 -14.42 -23.47 19.12
C GLY A 95 -14.38 -22.98 17.67
N PHE A 96 -13.29 -22.33 17.25
CA PHE A 96 -13.09 -21.92 15.86
C PHE A 96 -12.97 -23.12 14.91
N ALA A 97 -12.19 -24.14 15.28
CA ALA A 97 -12.01 -25.34 14.47
C ALA A 97 -13.33 -26.08 14.21
N ALA A 98 -14.21 -26.14 15.20
CA ALA A 98 -15.51 -26.81 15.10
C ALA A 98 -16.47 -26.18 14.09
N VAL A 99 -16.29 -24.90 13.73
CA VAL A 99 -17.23 -24.14 12.89
C VAL A 99 -16.81 -24.09 11.41
N GLY A 100 -15.55 -24.35 11.06
CA GLY A 100 -15.17 -24.29 9.64
C GLY A 100 -13.71 -24.42 9.28
N ALA A 101 -12.79 -24.72 10.20
CA ALA A 101 -11.43 -25.08 9.81
C ALA A 101 -11.37 -26.57 9.47
N GLU A 102 -10.57 -26.93 8.46
CA GLU A 102 -10.18 -28.32 8.24
C GLU A 102 -9.63 -28.91 9.55
N ALA A 103 -9.96 -30.17 9.86
CA ALA A 103 -9.53 -30.82 11.10
C ALA A 103 -8.01 -31.00 11.12
N VAL A 104 -7.29 -29.99 11.63
CA VAL A 104 -5.84 -29.95 11.72
C VAL A 104 -5.37 -29.97 13.17
N PRO A 105 -4.14 -30.43 13.46
CA PRO A 105 -3.53 -30.28 14.78
C PRO A 105 -3.51 -28.81 15.23
N LEU A 106 -3.76 -28.56 16.52
CA LEU A 106 -3.78 -27.21 17.09
C LEU A 106 -2.52 -26.37 16.75
N PRO A 107 -1.29 -26.89 16.84
CA PRO A 107 -0.10 -26.10 16.47
C PRO A 107 -0.08 -25.64 15.02
N LEU A 108 -0.72 -26.39 14.11
CA LEU A 108 -0.83 -25.99 12.71
C LEU A 108 -1.88 -24.89 12.54
N LEU A 109 -3.00 -24.95 13.28
CA LEU A 109 -3.99 -23.87 13.29
C LEU A 109 -3.39 -22.57 13.83
N GLU A 110 -2.60 -22.64 14.90
CA GLU A 110 -1.85 -21.50 15.44
C GLU A 110 -0.91 -20.90 14.39
N ALA A 111 -0.15 -21.72 13.66
CA ALA A 111 0.73 -21.27 12.59
C ALA A 111 -0.05 -20.57 11.44
N LYS A 112 -1.21 -21.09 11.05
CA LYS A 112 -2.09 -20.47 10.05
C LYS A 112 -2.57 -19.09 10.50
N LEU A 113 -3.07 -18.98 11.73
CA LEU A 113 -3.54 -17.71 12.30
C LEU A 113 -2.38 -16.71 12.49
N ALA A 114 -1.21 -17.19 12.93
CA ALA A 114 0.00 -16.38 13.08
C ALA A 114 0.47 -15.80 11.73
N LEU A 115 0.36 -16.55 10.63
CA LEU A 115 0.69 -16.04 9.30
C LEU A 115 -0.24 -14.90 8.87
N ILE A 116 -1.55 -15.05 9.09
CA ILE A 116 -2.53 -13.99 8.84
C ILE A 116 -2.18 -12.76 9.67
N LEU A 117 -1.95 -12.96 10.98
CA LEU A 117 -1.60 -11.90 11.91
C LEU A 117 -0.32 -11.17 11.50
N ALA A 118 0.72 -11.89 11.08
CA ALA A 118 1.97 -11.31 10.62
C ALA A 118 1.77 -10.41 9.38
N CYS A 119 0.92 -10.83 8.44
CA CYS A 119 0.57 -10.00 7.28
C CYS A 119 -0.15 -8.72 7.70
N LEU A 120 -1.16 -8.83 8.57
CA LEU A 120 -1.92 -7.69 9.06
C LEU A 120 -1.04 -6.71 9.85
N VAL A 121 -0.19 -7.20 10.75
CA VAL A 121 0.75 -6.38 11.54
C VAL A 121 1.73 -5.65 10.61
N ARG A 122 2.32 -6.35 9.62
CA ARG A 122 3.19 -5.72 8.62
C ARG A 122 2.47 -4.58 7.89
N GLY A 123 1.20 -4.79 7.50
CA GLY A 123 0.37 -3.76 6.87
C GLY A 123 0.02 -2.59 7.79
N LEU A 124 -0.21 -2.86 9.08
CA LEU A 124 -0.49 -1.82 10.08
C LEU A 124 0.71 -0.86 10.22
N LEU A 125 1.92 -1.42 10.27
CA LEU A 125 3.15 -0.62 10.32
C LEU A 125 3.30 0.27 9.09
N ASP A 126 2.95 -0.22 7.89
CA ASP A 126 2.94 0.59 6.67
C ASP A 126 1.91 1.72 6.72
N PHE A 127 0.70 1.47 7.24
CA PHE A 127 -0.30 2.53 7.41
C PHE A 127 0.16 3.60 8.41
N ILE A 128 0.73 3.19 9.55
CA ILE A 128 1.28 4.12 10.55
C ILE A 128 2.38 4.96 9.91
N TRP A 129 3.29 4.34 9.16
CA TRP A 129 4.37 5.04 8.47
C TRP A 129 3.85 5.99 7.39
N SER A 130 2.83 5.58 6.63
CA SER A 130 2.15 6.44 5.65
C SER A 130 1.54 7.67 6.30
N ILE A 131 0.73 7.51 7.36
CA ILE A 131 0.06 8.61 8.06
C ILE A 131 1.09 9.62 8.59
N ARG A 132 2.21 9.13 9.12
CA ARG A 132 3.30 9.99 9.61
C ARG A 132 3.88 10.87 8.50
N GLN A 133 4.22 10.27 7.36
CA GLN A 133 4.76 10.99 6.21
C GLN A 133 3.75 11.94 5.56
N LEU A 134 2.46 11.58 5.54
CA LEU A 134 1.39 12.47 5.10
C LEU A 134 1.28 13.70 6.02
N ASN A 135 1.41 13.52 7.33
CA ASN A 135 1.42 14.65 8.28
C ASN A 135 2.68 15.53 8.10
N TYR A 136 3.84 14.96 7.75
CA TYR A 136 5.01 15.75 7.39
C TYR A 136 4.77 16.57 6.11
N THR A 137 4.15 15.97 5.11
CA THR A 137 3.76 16.68 3.87
C THR A 137 2.78 17.82 4.18
N LEU A 138 1.80 17.59 5.06
CA LEU A 138 0.84 18.60 5.50
C LEU A 138 1.54 19.78 6.20
N ALA A 139 2.52 19.50 7.06
CA ALA A 139 3.32 20.54 7.71
C ALA A 139 4.10 21.38 6.68
N VAL A 140 4.66 20.75 5.64
CA VAL A 140 5.34 21.46 4.54
C VAL A 140 4.37 22.34 3.75
N ILE A 141 3.16 21.86 3.45
CA ILE A 141 2.11 22.68 2.81
C ILE A 141 1.79 23.92 3.68
N GLY A 142 1.68 23.72 4.99
CA GLY A 142 1.41 24.79 5.95
C GLY A 142 2.57 25.78 6.12
N SER A 143 3.82 25.37 5.83
CA SER A 143 5.00 26.23 5.97
C SER A 143 5.30 27.09 4.75
N VAL A 144 4.59 26.90 3.62
CA VAL A 144 4.82 27.71 2.42
C VAL A 144 4.35 29.16 2.69
N PRO A 145 5.20 30.20 2.59
CA PRO A 145 4.75 31.58 2.73
C PRO A 145 3.91 32.03 1.52
N GLU A 146 2.93 32.91 1.77
CA GLU A 146 2.08 33.50 0.72
C GLU A 146 2.91 34.39 -0.21
N GLN A 147 3.62 35.37 0.36
CA GLN A 147 4.44 36.32 -0.38
C GLN A 147 5.89 36.26 0.11
N ASP A 148 6.72 35.60 -0.68
CA ASP A 148 8.17 35.56 -0.52
C ASP A 148 8.76 35.29 -1.91
N GLU A 149 9.44 36.31 -2.47
CA GLU A 149 10.10 36.23 -3.77
C GLU A 149 11.48 35.56 -3.67
N ALA A 150 12.10 35.52 -2.48
CA ALA A 150 13.39 34.90 -2.26
C ALA A 150 13.29 33.37 -2.03
N LEU A 151 12.08 32.86 -1.78
CA LEU A 151 11.84 31.43 -1.60
C LEU A 151 12.04 30.65 -2.90
N ASP A 152 12.93 29.65 -2.88
CA ASP A 152 13.00 28.63 -3.92
C ASP A 152 11.81 27.66 -3.84
N ARG A 153 10.67 28.11 -4.40
CA ARG A 153 9.42 27.34 -4.48
C ARG A 153 9.59 26.03 -5.24
N ALA A 154 10.50 25.99 -6.21
CA ALA A 154 10.75 24.78 -6.98
C ALA A 154 11.47 23.72 -6.13
N ALA A 155 12.47 24.11 -5.33
CA ALA A 155 13.11 23.20 -4.38
C ALA A 155 12.12 22.72 -3.32
N LEU A 156 11.29 23.61 -2.78
CA LEU A 156 10.29 23.24 -1.78
C LEU A 156 9.24 22.27 -2.34
N GLY A 157 8.77 22.51 -3.57
CA GLY A 157 7.84 21.62 -4.26
C GLY A 157 8.42 20.24 -4.54
N ARG A 158 9.71 20.16 -4.90
CA ARG A 158 10.42 18.88 -5.03
C ARG A 158 10.50 18.15 -3.69
N ALA A 159 10.92 18.83 -2.63
CA ALA A 159 11.02 18.25 -1.29
C ALA A 159 9.66 17.75 -0.77
N ALA A 160 8.57 18.48 -1.03
CA ALA A 160 7.21 18.05 -0.70
C ALA A 160 6.79 16.81 -1.53
N GLY A 161 7.18 16.76 -2.81
CA GLY A 161 7.02 15.59 -3.68
C GLY A 161 7.73 14.34 -3.13
N ASP A 162 8.95 14.53 -2.65
CA ASP A 162 9.80 13.48 -2.06
C ASP A 162 9.26 12.96 -0.71
N LEU A 163 8.35 13.70 -0.07
CA LEU A 163 7.62 13.26 1.13
C LEU A 163 6.31 12.54 0.79
N ILE A 164 5.50 13.09 -0.12
CA ILE A 164 4.18 12.54 -0.42
C ILE A 164 4.24 11.22 -1.20
N ASN A 165 5.24 11.06 -2.06
CA ASN A 165 5.42 9.86 -2.88
C ASN A 165 5.68 8.61 -2.03
N PRO A 166 6.68 8.57 -1.13
CA PRO A 166 6.87 7.43 -0.25
C PRO A 166 5.71 7.26 0.74
N ALA A 167 5.04 8.34 1.17
CA ALA A 167 3.85 8.25 2.02
C ALA A 167 2.71 7.43 1.38
N LEU A 168 2.39 7.72 0.11
CA LEU A 168 1.34 7.03 -0.63
C LEU A 168 1.80 5.66 -1.17
N ALA A 169 3.11 5.47 -1.35
CA ALA A 169 3.68 4.14 -1.57
C ALA A 169 3.48 3.24 -0.35
N SER A 170 3.80 3.72 0.86
CA SER A 170 3.54 2.99 2.11
C SER A 170 2.04 2.70 2.31
N PHE A 171 1.15 3.66 2.00
CA PHE A 171 -0.29 3.39 2.01
C PHE A 171 -0.66 2.20 1.09
N SER A 172 -0.11 2.18 -0.12
CA SER A 172 -0.32 1.09 -1.08
C SER A 172 0.26 -0.25 -0.59
N GLN A 173 1.40 -0.22 0.13
CA GLN A 173 1.97 -1.41 0.77
C GLN A 173 1.07 -1.95 1.90
N GLY A 174 0.48 -1.06 2.70
CA GLY A 174 -0.52 -1.43 3.71
C GLY A 174 -1.75 -2.08 3.08
N VAL A 175 -2.28 -1.52 1.99
CA VAL A 175 -3.40 -2.11 1.25
C VAL A 175 -3.03 -3.48 0.68
N ARG A 176 -1.81 -3.64 0.14
CA ARG A 176 -1.28 -4.92 -0.36
C ARG A 176 -1.26 -5.99 0.72
N ALA A 177 -0.97 -5.65 1.98
CA ALA A 177 -0.95 -6.59 3.07
C ALA A 177 -2.32 -7.28 3.30
N TYR A 178 -3.44 -6.60 3.03
CA TYR A 178 -4.76 -7.23 3.08
C TYR A 178 -4.94 -8.35 2.05
N TYR A 179 -4.41 -8.19 0.84
CA TYR A 179 -4.47 -9.22 -0.20
C TYR A 179 -3.71 -10.48 0.23
N PHE A 180 -2.53 -10.30 0.83
CA PHE A 180 -1.74 -11.42 1.35
C PHE A 180 -2.33 -12.01 2.63
N ALA A 181 -2.91 -11.21 3.52
CA ALA A 181 -3.65 -11.70 4.69
C ALA A 181 -4.87 -12.53 4.27
N LEU A 182 -5.59 -12.12 3.21
CA LEU A 182 -6.69 -12.89 2.64
C LEU A 182 -6.21 -14.20 2.01
N ALA A 183 -5.10 -14.17 1.26
CA ALA A 183 -4.48 -15.38 0.73
C ALA A 183 -4.01 -16.32 1.85
N ALA A 184 -3.44 -15.79 2.94
CA ALA A 184 -3.09 -16.56 4.13
C ALA A 184 -4.33 -17.14 4.83
N ALA A 185 -5.44 -16.39 4.88
CA ALA A 185 -6.71 -16.87 5.44
C ALA A 185 -7.30 -18.03 4.63
N ALA A 186 -7.11 -18.04 3.30
CA ALA A 186 -7.51 -19.17 2.46
C ALA A 186 -6.81 -20.48 2.87
N TRP A 187 -5.64 -20.42 3.52
CA TRP A 187 -4.95 -21.60 4.05
C TRP A 187 -5.76 -22.37 5.11
N LEU A 188 -6.73 -21.72 5.75
CA LEU A 188 -7.65 -22.38 6.68
C LEU A 188 -8.47 -23.48 5.99
N MET A 189 -8.69 -23.39 4.67
CA MET A 189 -9.36 -24.40 3.85
C MET A 189 -8.42 -25.48 3.29
N GLY A 190 -7.11 -25.33 3.51
CA GLY A 190 -6.08 -26.28 3.05
C GLY A 190 -4.95 -25.62 2.24
N PRO A 191 -3.84 -26.32 2.00
CA PRO A 191 -2.65 -25.76 1.35
C PRO A 191 -2.84 -25.42 -0.13
N LEU A 192 -3.75 -26.10 -0.84
CA LEU A 192 -4.10 -25.77 -2.22
C LEU A 192 -4.73 -24.37 -2.32
N TRP A 193 -5.57 -24.02 -1.35
CA TRP A 193 -6.22 -22.70 -1.27
C TRP A 193 -5.24 -21.59 -0.92
N LEU A 194 -4.22 -21.87 -0.11
CA LEU A 194 -3.09 -20.95 0.10
C LEU A 194 -2.35 -20.67 -1.22
N GLY A 195 -1.99 -21.75 -1.94
CA GLY A 195 -1.29 -21.63 -3.22
C GLY A 195 -2.10 -20.86 -4.27
N ALA A 196 -3.37 -21.23 -4.45
CA ALA A 196 -4.27 -20.53 -5.36
C ALA A 196 -4.50 -19.07 -4.95
N GLY A 197 -4.72 -18.82 -3.65
CA GLY A 197 -4.94 -17.50 -3.10
C GLY A 197 -3.76 -16.57 -3.31
N VAL A 198 -2.52 -17.05 -3.09
CA VAL A 198 -1.33 -16.21 -3.26
C VAL A 198 -1.02 -15.94 -4.73
N ILE A 199 -1.21 -16.92 -5.62
CA ILE A 199 -1.06 -16.71 -7.06
C ILE A 199 -2.09 -15.70 -7.55
N ALA A 200 -3.36 -15.84 -7.14
CA ALA A 200 -4.42 -14.92 -7.52
C ALA A 200 -4.16 -13.49 -7.00
N ALA A 201 -3.76 -13.35 -5.73
CA ALA A 201 -3.39 -12.06 -5.16
C ALA A 201 -2.23 -11.42 -5.91
N PHE A 202 -1.16 -12.17 -6.16
CA PHE A 202 0.02 -11.69 -6.88
C PHE A 202 -0.32 -11.25 -8.31
N ALA A 203 -1.02 -12.10 -9.07
CA ALA A 203 -1.43 -11.80 -10.44
C ALA A 203 -2.36 -10.58 -10.52
N LEU A 204 -3.33 -10.48 -9.61
CA LEU A 204 -4.25 -9.33 -9.54
C LEU A 204 -3.50 -8.03 -9.26
N LEU A 205 -2.54 -8.04 -8.33
CA LEU A 205 -1.77 -6.87 -7.97
C LEU A 205 -0.88 -6.39 -9.13
N ILE A 206 -0.21 -7.31 -9.84
CA ILE A 206 0.56 -6.98 -11.04
C ILE A 206 -0.35 -6.41 -12.14
N TRP A 207 -1.48 -7.07 -12.42
CA TRP A 207 -2.44 -6.57 -13.42
C TRP A 207 -2.95 -5.17 -13.09
N ARG A 208 -3.21 -4.87 -11.81
CA ARG A 208 -3.64 -3.54 -11.38
C ARG A 208 -2.59 -2.46 -11.61
N GLN A 209 -1.31 -2.80 -11.45
CA GLN A 209 -0.20 -1.87 -11.64
C GLN A 209 0.12 -1.59 -13.11
N GLU A 210 -0.05 -2.55 -14.02
CA GLU A 210 0.39 -2.39 -15.41
C GLU A 210 -0.76 -2.36 -16.44
N GLY A 211 -1.79 -3.16 -16.22
CA GLY A 211 -2.84 -3.46 -17.19
C GLY A 211 -4.20 -2.84 -16.89
N SER A 212 -4.38 -2.20 -15.74
CA SER A 212 -5.66 -1.61 -15.38
C SER A 212 -6.03 -0.40 -16.26
N PRO A 213 -7.33 -0.13 -16.48
CA PRO A 213 -7.78 1.11 -17.14
C PRO A 213 -7.22 2.37 -16.45
N ALA A 214 -7.10 2.34 -15.11
CA ALA A 214 -6.50 3.41 -14.34
C ALA A 214 -5.01 3.60 -14.66
N ALA A 215 -4.22 2.52 -14.72
CA ALA A 215 -2.82 2.57 -15.15
C ALA A 215 -2.67 3.22 -16.52
N ARG A 216 -3.51 2.83 -17.49
CA ARG A 216 -3.52 3.45 -18.82
C ARG A 216 -3.91 4.92 -18.80
N ALA A 217 -4.88 5.30 -17.97
CA ALA A 217 -5.32 6.70 -17.87
C ALA A 217 -4.23 7.58 -17.25
N ILE A 218 -3.58 7.14 -16.17
CA ILE A 218 -2.51 7.91 -15.53
C ILE A 218 -1.28 8.03 -16.44
N ARG A 219 -0.93 7.00 -17.22
CA ARG A 219 0.13 7.12 -18.26
C ARG A 219 -0.15 8.24 -19.26
N LYS A 220 -1.41 8.42 -19.67
CA LYS A 220 -1.80 9.54 -20.54
C LYS A 220 -1.66 10.89 -19.83
N VAL A 221 -2.09 10.98 -18.57
CA VAL A 221 -1.91 12.20 -17.76
C VAL A 221 -0.44 12.56 -17.64
N ARG A 222 0.41 11.57 -17.32
CA ARG A 222 1.87 11.74 -17.26
C ARG A 222 2.44 12.28 -18.56
N ALA A 223 2.08 11.69 -19.71
CA ALA A 223 2.56 12.15 -21.02
C ALA A 223 2.17 13.62 -21.31
N VAL A 224 0.97 14.04 -20.91
CA VAL A 224 0.55 15.45 -21.03
C VAL A 224 1.41 16.36 -20.15
N LEU A 225 1.60 16.00 -18.87
CA LEU A 225 2.40 16.79 -17.93
C LEU A 225 3.88 16.90 -18.34
N GLU A 226 4.46 15.83 -18.89
CA GLU A 226 5.82 15.84 -19.43
C GLU A 226 5.93 16.75 -20.66
N SER A 227 4.94 16.74 -21.55
CA SER A 227 4.94 17.60 -22.74
C SER A 227 4.85 19.09 -22.40
N GLU A 228 4.13 19.45 -21.35
CA GLU A 228 4.01 20.83 -20.87
C GLU A 228 5.28 21.27 -20.13
N SER A 229 5.93 20.37 -19.38
CA SER A 229 7.20 20.67 -18.69
C SER A 229 8.38 20.89 -19.65
N GLY A 230 8.31 20.32 -20.86
CA GLY A 230 9.32 20.50 -21.92
C GLY A 230 9.13 21.77 -22.76
N LYS A 231 7.97 22.42 -22.69
CA LYS A 231 7.76 23.75 -23.27
C LYS A 231 8.32 24.77 -22.28
N GLY A 232 9.46 25.37 -22.59
CA GLY A 232 10.00 26.50 -21.81
C GLY A 232 8.96 27.61 -21.61
N PRO A 233 9.18 28.55 -20.67
CA PRO A 233 8.21 29.59 -20.34
C PRO A 233 7.74 30.33 -21.61
N PRO A 234 6.46 30.76 -21.67
CA PRO A 234 5.96 31.52 -22.81
C PRO A 234 6.87 32.73 -23.05
N ALA A 235 7.21 32.94 -24.33
CA ALA A 235 8.03 34.08 -24.74
C ALA A 235 7.35 35.39 -24.26
N PRO A 236 8.16 36.38 -23.82
CA PRO A 236 7.65 37.61 -23.21
C PRO A 236 6.75 38.43 -24.15
#